data_AF-A0A1G8VI97-F1
#
_entry.id   AF-A0A1G8VI97-F1
#
_cell.length_a   1.000
_cell.length_b   1.000
_cell.length_c   1.000
_cell.angle_alpha   90.00
_cell.angle_beta   90.00
_cell.angle_gamma   90.00
#
_symmetry.space_group_name_H-M   'P 1'
#
loop_
_entity.id
_entity.type
_entity.pdbx_description
1 polymer ?
#
loop_
_entity_poly.entity_id
_entity_poly.type
_entity_poly.pdbx_seq_one_letter_code
_entity_poly.pdbx_strand_id
1 'polypeptide(L)'
;MIDSTEPPVLQAGLELIGGCPVVNSVNYEDGDGPDSRFARIMPLVKEHGTAVIALTIDEQGQARTTEGKVAIASRVALCDGP
;
A
#
# COMPACT_ATOMS: atom_id res chain seq x y z
N MET A 1 6.57 9.69 8.05
CA MET A 1 5.86 8.44 7.70
C MET A 1 4.44 8.59 8.22
N ILE A 2 3.44 8.31 7.39
CA ILE A 2 2.02 8.34 7.76
C ILE A 2 1.59 6.90 7.93
N ASP A 3 1.13 6.52 9.13
CA ASP A 3 0.78 5.15 9.48
C ASP A 3 -0.73 5.02 9.68
N SER A 4 -1.43 4.49 8.68
CA SER A 4 -2.87 4.32 8.71
C SER A 4 -3.36 3.32 7.66
N THR A 5 -4.46 2.65 7.97
CA THR A 5 -5.24 1.84 7.01
C THR A 5 -6.33 2.63 6.29
N GLU A 6 -6.60 3.86 6.71
CA GLU A 6 -7.73 4.67 6.24
C GLU A 6 -7.29 5.64 5.13
N PRO A 7 -7.78 5.50 3.88
CA PRO A 7 -7.42 6.41 2.79
C PRO A 7 -7.61 7.91 3.10
N PRO A 8 -8.70 8.35 3.79
CA PRO A 8 -8.85 9.76 4.15
C PRO A 8 -7.77 10.29 5.09
N VAL A 9 -7.24 9.45 6.00
CA VAL A 9 -6.15 9.83 6.91
C VAL A 9 -4.84 9.96 6.15
N LEU A 10 -4.58 9.04 5.22
CA LEU A 10 -3.40 9.09 4.35
C LEU A 10 -3.43 10.34 3.47
N GLN A 11 -4.57 10.65 2.84
CA GLN A 11 -4.74 11.86 2.04
C GLN A 11 -4.48 13.13 2.86
N ALA A 12 -5.15 13.28 4.01
CA ALA A 12 -4.94 14.44 4.87
C ALA A 12 -3.48 14.57 5.33
N GLY A 13 -2.82 13.45 5.64
CA GLY A 13 -1.40 13.45 5.99
C GLY A 13 -0.50 13.90 4.84
N LEU A 14 -0.76 13.44 3.62
CA LEU A 14 0.01 13.80 2.42
C LEU A 14 -0.14 15.29 2.07
N GLU A 15 -1.31 15.88 2.30
CA GLU A 15 -1.58 17.29 2.02
C GLU A 15 -1.01 18.25 3.09
N LEU A 16 -0.92 17.80 4.35
CA LEU A 16 -0.53 18.65 5.49
C LEU A 16 0.94 18.53 5.89
N ILE A 17 1.58 17.40 5.64
CA ILE A 17 2.97 17.16 6.05
C ILE A 17 3.91 17.64 4.94
N GLY A 18 4.65 18.71 5.23
CA GLY A 18 5.69 19.20 4.32
C GLY A 18 6.80 18.17 4.07
N GLY A 19 7.31 18.16 2.84
CA GLY A 19 8.34 17.20 2.38
C GLY A 19 7.74 16.03 1.61
N CYS A 20 8.37 14.86 1.68
CA CYS A 20 7.92 13.63 1.01
C CYS A 20 7.71 12.52 2.06
N PRO A 21 6.55 12.50 2.76
CA PRO A 21 6.30 11.53 3.81
C PRO A 21 5.94 10.16 3.24
N VAL A 22 6.65 9.11 3.67
CA VAL A 22 6.35 7.72 3.28
C VAL A 22 4.99 7.25 3.82
N VAL A 23 4.20 6.57 2.98
CA VAL A 23 2.94 5.90 3.38
C VAL A 23 3.22 4.53 3.97
N ASN A 24 2.68 4.25 5.17
CA ASN A 24 2.65 2.95 5.81
C ASN A 24 1.17 2.58 6.06
N SER A 25 0.55 1.68 5.31
CA SER A 25 1.09 0.80 4.26
C SER A 25 0.02 0.51 3.21
N VAL A 26 0.37 -0.30 2.21
CA VAL A 26 -0.58 -1.04 1.37
C VAL A 26 -0.38 -2.55 1.54
N ASN A 27 -1.41 -3.33 1.24
CA ASN A 27 -1.37 -4.79 1.19
C ASN A 27 -2.58 -5.31 0.39
N TYR A 28 -2.69 -6.63 0.21
CA TYR A 28 -3.80 -7.27 -0.50
C TYR A 28 -4.80 -7.97 0.44
N GLU A 29 -4.92 -7.54 1.71
CA GLU A 29 -5.84 -8.17 2.68
C GLU A 29 -7.29 -8.19 2.17
N ASP A 30 -7.72 -7.13 1.48
CA ASP A 30 -9.03 -7.04 0.81
C ASP A 30 -8.95 -7.28 -0.72
N GLY A 31 -7.85 -7.88 -1.20
CA GLY A 31 -7.52 -8.06 -2.61
C GLY A 31 -7.07 -6.78 -3.33
N ASP A 32 -7.03 -6.83 -4.67
CA ASP A 32 -6.60 -5.75 -5.57
C ASP A 32 -7.72 -5.24 -6.49
N GLY A 33 -8.97 -5.60 -6.19
CA GLY A 33 -10.15 -5.08 -6.90
C GLY A 33 -10.33 -3.56 -6.73
N PRO A 34 -11.19 -2.93 -7.55
CA PRO A 34 -11.35 -1.47 -7.60
C PRO A 34 -11.80 -0.83 -6.28
N ASP A 35 -12.45 -1.61 -5.40
CA ASP A 35 -12.91 -1.17 -4.10
C ASP A 35 -11.92 -1.43 -2.95
N SER A 36 -10.82 -2.13 -3.21
CA SER A 36 -9.86 -2.47 -2.17
C SER A 36 -9.08 -1.26 -1.67
N ARG A 37 -8.56 -1.35 -0.44
CA ARG A 37 -7.65 -0.31 0.09
C ARG A 37 -6.44 -0.12 -0.81
N PHE A 38 -5.89 -1.19 -1.38
CA PHE A 38 -4.78 -1.11 -2.32
C PHE A 38 -5.11 -0.20 -3.51
N ALA A 39 -6.25 -0.45 -4.19
CA ALA A 39 -6.67 0.33 -5.34
C ALA A 39 -6.99 1.80 -5.01
N ARG A 40 -7.40 2.10 -3.77
CA ARG A 40 -7.69 3.46 -3.31
C ARG A 40 -6.45 4.23 -2.84
N ILE A 41 -5.46 3.55 -2.27
CA ILE A 41 -4.25 4.19 -1.72
C ILE A 41 -3.17 4.40 -2.79
N MET A 42 -2.98 3.44 -3.71
CA MET A 42 -1.92 3.53 -4.72
C MET A 42 -2.00 4.79 -5.62
N PRO A 43 -3.20 5.27 -6.04
CA PRO A 43 -3.32 6.55 -6.74
C PRO A 43 -2.82 7.74 -5.93
N LEU A 44 -3.09 7.78 -4.62
CA LEU A 44 -2.59 8.85 -3.73
C LEU A 44 -1.06 8.84 -3.69
N VAL A 45 -0.45 7.65 -3.57
CA VAL A 45 1.01 7.48 -3.58
C VAL A 45 1.62 8.00 -4.89
N LYS A 46 1.01 7.67 -6.03
CA LYS A 46 1.44 8.10 -7.36
C LYS A 46 1.29 9.60 -7.57
N GLU A 47 0.14 10.16 -7.22
CA GLU A 47 -0.18 11.59 -7.35
C GLU A 47 0.76 12.46 -6.51
N HIS A 48 1.06 12.03 -5.28
CA HIS A 48 1.91 12.78 -4.36
C HIS A 48 3.40 12.46 -4.51
N GLY A 49 3.77 11.54 -5.41
CA GLY A 49 5.16 11.18 -5.68
C GLY A 49 5.91 10.66 -4.46
N THR A 50 5.22 9.95 -3.56
CA THR A 50 5.80 9.44 -2.32
C THR A 50 6.16 7.96 -2.38
N ALA A 51 7.02 7.51 -1.46
CA ALA A 51 7.28 6.10 -1.25
C ALA A 51 6.16 5.45 -0.43
N VAL A 52 5.98 4.14 -0.60
CA VAL A 52 4.99 3.34 0.13
C VAL A 52 5.62 2.06 0.67
N ILE A 53 5.24 1.68 1.88
CA ILE A 53 5.54 0.37 2.47
C ILE A 53 4.45 -0.60 2.03
N ALA A 54 4.83 -1.67 1.33
CA ALA A 54 3.93 -2.78 1.02
C ALA A 54 4.16 -3.93 2.00
N LEU A 55 3.11 -4.34 2.71
CA LEU A 55 3.18 -5.49 3.62
C LEU A 55 2.94 -6.78 2.86
N THR A 56 3.61 -7.85 3.29
CA THR A 56 3.41 -9.20 2.78
C THR A 56 2.18 -9.84 3.44
N ILE A 57 1.02 -9.23 3.20
CA ILE A 57 -0.31 -9.66 3.63
C ILE A 57 -1.17 -9.71 2.37
N ASP A 58 -1.87 -10.81 2.17
CA ASP A 58 -2.80 -11.00 1.07
C ASP A 58 -4.16 -11.52 1.56
N GLU A 59 -5.00 -11.98 0.65
CA GLU A 59 -6.35 -12.47 0.94
C GLU A 59 -6.35 -13.70 1.88
N GLN A 60 -5.21 -14.37 2.06
CA GLN A 60 -5.00 -15.48 3.00
C GLN A 60 -4.38 -15.02 4.33
N GLY A 61 -4.13 -13.72 4.48
CA GLY A 61 -3.55 -13.10 5.66
C GLY A 61 -2.03 -12.91 5.57
N GLN A 62 -1.40 -12.70 6.72
CA GLN A 62 0.01 -12.39 6.81
C GLN A 62 0.89 -13.60 6.46
N ALA A 63 1.79 -13.45 5.48
CA ALA A 63 2.73 -14.49 5.10
C ALA A 63 3.65 -14.89 6.28
N ARG A 64 3.72 -16.20 6.54
CA ARG A 64 4.56 -16.78 7.62
C ARG A 64 5.81 -17.50 7.11
N THR A 65 5.83 -17.89 5.83
CA THR A 65 6.97 -18.57 5.19
C THR A 65 7.77 -17.61 4.32
N THR A 66 9.02 -17.97 4.01
CA THR A 66 9.86 -17.21 3.08
C THR A 66 9.22 -17.17 1.70
N GLU A 67 8.70 -18.30 1.23
CA GLU A 67 8.07 -18.45 -0.08
C GLU A 67 6.83 -17.56 -0.20
N GLY A 68 6.00 -17.50 0.86
CA GLY A 68 4.83 -16.63 0.89
C GLY A 68 5.20 -15.14 0.87
N LYS A 69 6.23 -14.75 1.64
CA LYS A 69 6.72 -13.36 1.63
C LYS A 69 7.24 -12.97 0.24
N VAL A 70 8.02 -13.84 -0.40
CA VAL A 70 8.55 -13.60 -1.74
C VAL A 70 7.40 -13.53 -2.76
N ALA A 71 6.44 -14.45 -2.72
CA ALA A 71 5.31 -14.46 -3.64
C ALA A 71 4.50 -13.15 -3.60
N ILE A 72 4.14 -12.68 -2.39
CA ILE A 72 3.39 -11.43 -2.24
C ILE A 72 4.25 -10.22 -2.65
N ALA A 73 5.52 -10.16 -2.22
CA ALA A 73 6.40 -9.07 -2.60
C ALA A 73 6.63 -8.99 -4.12
N SER A 74 6.73 -10.14 -4.79
CA SER A 74 6.80 -10.21 -6.25
C SER A 74 5.50 -9.74 -6.92
N ARG A 75 4.33 -10.07 -6.37
CA ARG A 75 3.03 -9.54 -6.87
C ARG A 75 3.00 -8.02 -6.81
N VAL A 76 3.45 -7.43 -5.70
CA VAL A 76 3.56 -5.96 -5.54
C VAL A 76 4.51 -5.36 -6.57
N ALA A 77 5.69 -5.95 -6.77
CA ALA A 77 6.72 -5.41 -7.67
C ALA A 77 6.36 -5.51 -9.16
N LEU A 78 5.48 -6.46 -9.53
CA LEU A 78 5.01 -6.68 -10.89
C LEU A 78 3.71 -5.94 -11.21
N CYS A 79 3.05 -5.34 -10.22
CA CYS A 79 1.99 -4.38 -10.48
C CYS A 79 2.60 -3.13 -11.14
N ASP A 80 2.47 -3.03 -12.46
CA ASP A 80 2.42 -1.72 -13.11
C ASP A 80 1.20 -1.01 -12.50
N GLY A 81 1.45 -0.13 -11.53
CA GLY A 81 0.38 0.49 -10.75
C GLY A 81 -0.69 1.16 -11.65
N PRO A 82 -1.96 1.28 -11.19
CA PRO A 82 -2.95 2.07 -11.91
C PRO A 82 -2.45 3.50 -12.17
#